data_AF-A0A2N3ALY5-F1
#
_entry.id   AF-A0A2N3ALY5-F1
#
_cell.length_a   1.000
_cell.length_b   1.000
_cell.length_c   1.000
_cell.angle_alpha   90.00
_cell.angle_beta   90.00
_cell.angle_gamma   90.00
#
_symmetry.space_group_name_H-M   'P 1'
#
loop_
_entity.id
_entity.type
_entity.pdbx_description
1 polymer ?
#
loop_
_entity_poly.entity_id
_entity_poly.type
_entity_poly.pdbx_seq_one_letter_code
_entity_poly.pdbx_strand_id
1 'polypeptide(L)'
;MKKNNHKNSIISNFVLENCSPVKHERKLAQDEFYFLNKILIGSIFQSGSYARFTPISPLNDLDVIWIISKNVRKQIEASELRIENVLVDLANKIKYEYEEKGENVSVKPQSHSVIIEFLDKDNEFSIDVVPAYELLEMNEYKYFFYKIPEVGLMSRKRRDVFYKKLKDSSLMKWIKTDPKGYIEAAKQTNEKSLVFRLSTKLLKKWKRAWKNKKNFGTTEFKLQSFHIELIVQQVVSQNSNLDILDTIEAILSNISYYFSEPHFKDRAQDDDKTMRYVDEYVKELSSYEKRMILIAATSGLKIIKEIRNIDNCDDGIIELLYRFLSGEEFIDAYGYKINDDTIKDKNKFKIDGYVREKAGFPFGWLDESIPLLKGLTRGIKSRRIDFKIKIQPEGNFIAYWKVKNTGDEALKDNCLRGEINKDTTLRSPEETAYKGNHFVTCFLVDKEDNTVIAMDTIEVRII
;
A
#
# COMPACT_ATOMS: atom_id res chain seq x y z
N MET A 1 30.18 15.15 -1.56
CA MET A 1 28.96 15.98 -1.35
C MET A 1 28.12 16.17 -2.62
N LYS A 2 28.66 16.58 -3.79
CA LYS A 2 27.84 16.79 -5.01
C LYS A 2 27.09 15.56 -5.56
N LYS A 3 27.66 14.35 -5.46
CA LYS A 3 27.06 13.11 -6.01
C LYS A 3 25.84 12.59 -5.24
N ASN A 4 25.85 12.63 -3.90
CA ASN A 4 24.67 12.25 -3.09
C ASN A 4 23.48 13.19 -3.36
N ASN A 5 23.73 14.47 -3.65
CA ASN A 5 22.67 15.42 -3.94
C ASN A 5 21.93 15.14 -5.25
N HIS A 6 22.62 14.68 -6.30
CA HIS A 6 21.97 14.34 -7.59
C HIS A 6 21.02 13.15 -7.44
N LYS A 7 21.52 12.04 -6.86
CA LYS A 7 20.71 10.84 -6.59
C LYS A 7 19.48 11.17 -5.74
N ASN A 8 19.66 11.95 -4.67
CA ASN A 8 18.55 12.37 -3.81
C ASN A 8 17.54 13.26 -4.55
N SER A 9 17.97 14.09 -5.51
CA SER A 9 17.07 14.87 -6.36
C SER A 9 16.24 13.98 -7.28
N ILE A 10 16.84 12.97 -7.93
CA ILE A 10 16.11 12.02 -8.79
C ILE A 10 15.03 11.30 -8.00
N ILE A 11 15.38 10.76 -6.82
CA ILE A 11 14.43 10.03 -5.97
C ILE A 11 13.31 10.96 -5.49
N SER A 12 13.64 12.20 -5.10
CA SER A 12 12.64 13.19 -4.69
C SER A 12 11.67 13.53 -5.82
N ASN A 13 12.18 13.77 -7.03
CA ASN A 13 11.37 14.05 -8.21
C ASN A 13 10.48 12.85 -8.56
N PHE A 14 11.05 11.64 -8.55
CA PHE A 14 10.30 10.40 -8.77
C PHE A 14 9.11 10.29 -7.81
N VAL A 15 9.31 10.56 -6.51
CA VAL A 15 8.24 10.51 -5.51
C VAL A 15 7.17 11.59 -5.75
N LEU A 16 7.57 12.78 -6.17
CA LEU A 16 6.63 13.86 -6.50
C LEU A 16 5.77 13.52 -7.72
N GLU A 17 6.34 12.89 -8.74
CA GLU A 17 5.67 12.56 -9.99
C GLU A 17 4.84 11.27 -9.92
N ASN A 18 5.35 10.24 -9.24
CA ASN A 18 4.77 8.89 -9.28
C ASN A 18 4.02 8.49 -8.01
N CYS A 19 4.30 9.15 -6.88
CA CYS A 19 3.70 8.81 -5.59
C CYS A 19 2.71 9.86 -5.09
N SER A 20 2.95 11.15 -5.33
CA SER A 20 2.10 12.23 -4.81
C SER A 20 0.84 12.44 -5.66
N PRO A 21 -0.30 12.85 -5.07
CA PRO A 21 -1.48 13.20 -5.86
C PRO A 21 -1.17 14.28 -6.87
N VAL A 22 -1.67 14.13 -8.10
CA VAL A 22 -1.43 15.08 -9.19
C VAL A 22 -2.34 16.31 -9.09
N LYS A 23 -2.13 17.32 -9.93
CA LYS A 23 -2.81 18.63 -9.81
C LYS A 23 -4.33 18.52 -9.86
N HIS A 24 -4.88 17.70 -10.75
CA HIS A 24 -6.33 17.54 -10.87
C HIS A 24 -6.94 16.83 -9.66
N GLU A 25 -6.26 15.85 -9.06
CA GLU A 25 -6.71 15.15 -7.85
C GLU A 25 -6.77 16.09 -6.65
N ARG A 26 -5.74 16.94 -6.49
CA ARG A 26 -5.74 17.95 -5.42
C ARG A 26 -6.85 18.96 -5.60
N LYS A 27 -7.09 19.41 -6.84
CA LYS A 27 -8.17 20.33 -7.19
C LYS A 27 -9.53 19.70 -6.90
N LEU A 28 -9.75 18.44 -7.30
CA LEU A 28 -10.96 17.69 -7.00
C LEU A 28 -11.26 17.68 -5.50
N ALA A 29 -10.31 17.24 -4.67
CA ALA A 29 -10.50 17.21 -3.22
C ALA A 29 -10.75 18.60 -2.60
N GLN A 30 -10.13 19.64 -3.15
CA GLN A 30 -10.36 21.02 -2.72
C GLN A 30 -11.78 21.50 -3.09
N ASP A 31 -12.22 21.26 -4.32
CA ASP A 31 -13.52 21.68 -4.83
C ASP A 31 -14.65 20.95 -4.07
N GLU A 32 -14.52 19.64 -3.82
CA GLU A 32 -15.52 18.89 -3.05
C GLU A 32 -15.54 19.28 -1.57
N PHE A 33 -14.39 19.55 -0.96
CA PHE A 33 -14.35 20.07 0.41
C PHE A 33 -15.04 21.45 0.51
N TYR A 34 -14.79 22.34 -0.45
CA TYR A 34 -15.44 23.65 -0.50
C TYR A 34 -16.96 23.53 -0.67
N PHE A 35 -17.41 22.61 -1.52
CA PHE A 35 -18.83 22.34 -1.70
C PHE A 35 -19.48 21.83 -0.40
N LEU A 36 -18.87 20.85 0.27
CA LEU A 36 -19.34 20.37 1.57
C LEU A 36 -19.40 21.49 2.62
N ASN A 37 -18.39 22.36 2.67
CA ASN A 37 -18.35 23.49 3.60
C ASN A 37 -19.50 24.50 3.35
N LYS A 38 -20.03 24.58 2.13
CA LYS A 38 -21.15 25.46 1.78
C LYS A 38 -22.50 24.88 2.20
N ILE A 39 -22.69 23.56 2.04
CA ILE A 39 -24.00 22.92 2.26
C ILE A 39 -24.21 22.47 3.71
N LEU A 40 -23.13 22.17 4.45
CA LEU A 40 -23.21 21.66 5.81
C LEU A 40 -23.35 22.80 6.83
N ILE A 41 -24.29 22.64 7.75
CA ILE A 41 -24.49 23.58 8.86
C ILE A 41 -23.48 23.25 9.96
N GLY A 42 -22.77 24.26 10.46
CA GLY A 42 -21.70 24.11 11.43
C GLY A 42 -20.33 24.36 10.80
N SER A 43 -19.26 23.97 11.48
CA SER A 43 -17.91 24.02 10.94
C SER A 43 -17.45 22.64 10.49
N ILE A 44 -16.72 22.60 9.38
CA ILE A 44 -16.00 21.40 8.95
C ILE A 44 -14.51 21.69 8.80
N PHE A 45 -13.68 20.65 8.89
CA PHE A 45 -12.27 20.75 8.53
C PHE A 45 -11.73 19.44 7.97
N GLN A 46 -10.71 19.54 7.13
CA GLN A 46 -10.03 18.37 6.56
C GLN A 46 -9.18 17.69 7.64
N SER A 47 -9.18 16.36 7.65
CA SER A 47 -8.41 15.53 8.56
C SER A 47 -7.59 14.49 7.79
N GLY A 48 -7.07 13.51 8.53
CA GLY A 48 -6.44 12.33 7.95
C GLY A 48 -5.18 12.63 7.14
N SER A 49 -4.89 11.76 6.18
CA SER A 49 -3.64 11.84 5.43
C SER A 49 -3.56 13.08 4.53
N TYR A 50 -4.70 13.50 3.98
CA TYR A 50 -4.78 14.68 3.11
C TYR A 50 -4.34 15.95 3.85
N ALA A 51 -4.90 16.22 5.03
CA ALA A 51 -4.54 17.37 5.85
C ALA A 51 -3.07 17.35 6.34
N ARG A 52 -2.47 16.15 6.46
CA ARG A 52 -1.04 15.97 6.79
C ARG A 52 -0.11 16.07 5.59
N PHE A 53 -0.66 16.21 4.37
CA PHE A 53 0.06 16.19 3.10
C PHE A 53 0.85 14.89 2.86
N THR A 54 0.36 13.79 3.41
CA THR A 54 0.89 12.43 3.21
C THR A 54 -0.02 11.49 2.40
N PRO A 55 -1.04 11.93 1.61
CA PRO A 55 -1.75 11.03 0.72
C PRO A 55 -0.86 10.62 -0.46
N ILE A 56 -1.22 9.50 -1.11
CA ILE A 56 -0.58 9.02 -2.35
C ILE A 56 -1.57 9.10 -3.52
N SER A 57 -1.05 9.04 -4.75
CA SER A 57 -1.87 8.89 -5.97
C SER A 57 -2.21 7.41 -6.27
N PRO A 58 -3.32 7.09 -6.94
CA PRO A 58 -4.50 7.93 -7.00
C PRO A 58 -5.00 8.32 -5.61
N LEU A 59 -5.53 9.54 -5.51
CA LEU A 59 -6.15 10.03 -4.28
C LEU A 59 -7.51 9.35 -4.13
N ASN A 60 -7.61 8.44 -3.16
CA ASN A 60 -8.82 7.63 -2.96
C ASN A 60 -9.73 8.16 -1.85
N ASP A 61 -9.18 8.76 -0.80
CA ASP A 61 -9.96 9.06 0.41
C ASP A 61 -9.69 10.51 0.88
N LEU A 62 -10.77 11.22 1.21
CA LEU A 62 -10.74 12.52 1.89
C LEU A 62 -11.51 12.43 3.20
N ASP A 63 -10.78 12.56 4.32
CA ASP A 63 -11.38 12.60 5.65
C ASP A 63 -11.86 14.02 6.00
N VAL A 64 -13.13 14.18 6.32
CA VAL A 64 -13.75 15.45 6.72
C VAL A 64 -14.37 15.32 8.11
N ILE A 65 -13.95 16.16 9.05
CA ILE A 65 -14.59 16.25 10.36
C ILE A 65 -15.72 17.29 10.29
N TRP A 66 -16.93 16.90 10.70
CA TRP A 66 -18.09 17.77 10.83
C TRP A 66 -18.41 18.04 12.31
N ILE A 67 -18.33 19.30 12.73
CA ILE A 67 -18.59 19.69 14.11
C ILE A 67 -20.10 19.83 14.34
N ILE A 68 -20.66 18.89 15.11
CA ILE A 68 -22.07 18.92 15.49
C ILE A 68 -22.35 20.07 16.47
N SER A 69 -23.55 20.65 16.39
CA SER A 69 -23.94 21.75 17.26
C SER A 69 -24.03 21.33 18.73
N LYS A 70 -23.87 22.30 19.64
CA LYS A 70 -24.00 22.07 21.09
C LYS A 70 -25.36 21.48 21.47
N ASN A 71 -26.44 21.84 20.76
CA ASN A 71 -27.77 21.31 21.02
C ASN A 71 -27.88 19.83 20.62
N VAL A 72 -27.41 19.48 19.42
CA VAL A 72 -27.38 18.08 18.94
C VAL A 72 -26.52 17.23 19.88
N ARG A 73 -25.36 17.75 20.30
CA ARG A 73 -24.51 17.09 21.29
C ARG A 73 -25.26 16.80 22.60
N LYS A 74 -25.93 17.80 23.18
CA LYS A 74 -26.69 17.62 24.44
C LYS A 74 -27.77 16.55 24.32
N GLN A 75 -28.48 16.53 23.19
CA GLN A 75 -29.51 15.52 22.93
C GLN A 75 -28.91 14.10 22.80
N ILE A 76 -27.73 13.97 22.17
CA ILE A 76 -27.00 12.69 22.10
C ILE A 76 -26.53 12.26 23.49
N GLU A 77 -25.93 13.16 24.28
CA GLU A 77 -25.45 12.87 25.64
C GLU A 77 -26.59 12.51 26.61
N ALA A 78 -27.79 13.08 26.40
CA ALA A 78 -29.00 12.76 27.15
C ALA A 78 -29.73 11.50 26.63
N SER A 79 -29.19 10.81 25.61
CA SER A 79 -29.82 9.67 24.93
C SER A 79 -31.19 9.99 24.29
N GLU A 80 -31.49 11.27 24.05
CA GLU A 80 -32.70 11.75 23.39
C GLU A 80 -32.60 11.65 21.85
N LEU A 81 -31.38 11.66 21.31
CA LEU A 81 -31.10 11.60 19.88
C LEU A 81 -30.02 10.56 19.58
N ARG A 82 -30.33 9.64 18.67
CA ARG A 82 -29.39 8.63 18.18
C ARG A 82 -28.51 9.20 17.08
N ILE A 83 -27.20 8.99 17.15
CA ILE A 83 -26.25 9.49 16.15
C ILE A 83 -26.51 8.87 14.77
N GLU A 84 -27.01 7.64 14.70
CA GLU A 84 -27.40 7.01 13.43
C GLU A 84 -28.47 7.82 12.71
N ASN A 85 -29.44 8.38 13.43
CA ASN A 85 -30.48 9.22 12.84
C ASN A 85 -29.86 10.51 12.28
N VAL A 86 -28.94 11.13 13.04
CA VAL A 86 -28.21 12.31 12.59
C VAL A 86 -27.40 12.01 11.32
N LEU A 87 -26.75 10.84 11.24
CA LEU A 87 -25.99 10.42 10.06
C LEU A 87 -26.89 10.11 8.86
N VAL A 88 -28.07 9.52 9.07
CA VAL A 88 -29.06 9.30 8.02
C VAL A 88 -29.57 10.64 7.47
N ASP A 89 -29.93 11.58 8.34
CA ASP A 89 -30.38 12.92 7.91
C ASP A 89 -29.27 13.67 7.17
N LEU A 90 -28.04 13.60 7.66
CA LEU A 90 -26.87 14.14 6.99
C LEU A 90 -26.66 13.51 5.61
N ALA A 91 -26.75 12.18 5.50
CA ALA A 91 -26.60 11.47 4.25
C ALA A 91 -27.67 11.85 3.22
N ASN A 92 -28.94 11.95 3.65
CA ASN A 92 -30.05 12.37 2.81
C ASN A 92 -29.84 13.80 2.29
N LYS A 93 -29.41 14.72 3.17
CA LYS A 93 -29.11 16.10 2.78
C LYS A 93 -27.96 16.17 1.78
N ILE A 94 -26.84 15.51 2.07
CA ILE A 94 -25.67 15.48 1.18
C ILE A 94 -26.08 14.92 -0.18
N LYS A 95 -26.81 13.80 -0.20
CA LYS A 95 -27.29 13.17 -1.43
C LYS A 95 -28.10 14.15 -2.27
N TYR A 96 -29.11 14.78 -1.66
CA TYR A 96 -29.96 15.77 -2.33
C TYR A 96 -29.14 16.91 -2.95
N GLU A 97 -28.19 17.48 -2.20
CA GLU A 97 -27.37 18.61 -2.68
C GLU A 97 -26.43 18.22 -3.84
N TYR A 98 -25.88 17.00 -3.83
CA TYR A 98 -25.08 16.50 -4.95
C TYR A 98 -25.93 16.15 -6.18
N GLU A 99 -27.13 15.60 -5.98
CA GLU A 99 -28.08 15.33 -7.07
C GLU A 99 -28.51 16.64 -7.75
N GLU A 100 -28.80 17.70 -6.98
CA GLU A 100 -29.10 19.03 -7.50
C GLU A 100 -27.91 19.68 -8.24
N LYS A 101 -26.67 19.36 -7.83
CA LYS A 101 -25.44 19.75 -8.55
C LYS A 101 -25.26 18.95 -9.87
N GLY A 102 -26.04 17.90 -10.09
CA GLY A 102 -25.94 17.00 -11.25
C GLY A 102 -24.81 15.98 -11.13
N GLU A 103 -24.35 15.69 -9.90
CA GLU A 103 -23.30 14.70 -9.63
C GLU A 103 -23.90 13.34 -9.30
N ASN A 104 -23.42 12.28 -9.95
CA ASN A 104 -23.83 10.92 -9.65
C ASN A 104 -23.02 10.36 -8.48
N VAL A 105 -23.62 10.37 -7.29
CA VAL A 105 -22.97 9.93 -6.05
C VAL A 105 -23.76 8.82 -5.34
N SER A 106 -23.03 7.92 -4.70
CA SER A 106 -23.59 7.03 -3.67
C SER A 106 -23.26 7.60 -2.30
N VAL A 107 -24.28 8.01 -1.56
CA VAL A 107 -24.12 8.51 -0.18
C VAL A 107 -24.67 7.46 0.78
N LYS A 108 -23.81 6.93 1.65
CA LYS A 108 -24.16 5.84 2.56
C LYS A 108 -23.86 6.24 4.00
N PRO A 109 -24.88 6.34 4.88
CA PRO A 109 -24.62 6.46 6.29
C PRO A 109 -23.95 5.17 6.77
N GLN A 110 -22.81 5.32 7.41
CA GLN A 110 -22.18 4.26 8.19
C GLN A 110 -22.51 4.49 9.66
N SER A 111 -21.98 3.63 10.48
CA SER A 111 -22.15 3.69 11.92
C SER A 111 -21.35 4.79 12.62
N HIS A 112 -20.38 5.40 11.95
CA HIS A 112 -19.48 6.40 12.56
C HIS A 112 -19.23 7.60 11.64
N SER A 113 -19.79 7.59 10.44
CA SER A 113 -19.53 8.58 9.40
C SER A 113 -20.57 8.47 8.28
N VAL A 114 -20.54 9.41 7.34
CA VAL A 114 -21.24 9.30 6.06
C VAL A 114 -20.19 9.21 4.96
N ILE A 115 -20.21 8.11 4.20
CA ILE A 115 -19.36 7.95 3.02
C ILE A 115 -20.07 8.49 1.79
N ILE A 116 -19.32 9.23 0.96
CA ILE A 116 -19.71 9.73 -0.35
C ILE A 116 -18.79 9.07 -1.38
N GLU A 117 -19.36 8.26 -2.28
CA GLU A 117 -18.65 7.61 -3.39
C GLU A 117 -19.09 8.25 -4.70
N PHE A 118 -18.15 8.72 -5.53
CA PHE A 118 -18.47 9.31 -6.83
C PHE A 118 -18.49 8.22 -7.90
N LEU A 119 -19.64 7.99 -8.53
CA LEU A 119 -19.86 6.84 -9.41
C LEU A 119 -19.32 7.05 -10.83
N ASP A 120 -19.27 8.30 -11.28
CA ASP A 120 -18.83 8.67 -12.64
C ASP A 120 -17.35 9.08 -12.71
N LYS A 121 -16.64 9.06 -11.58
CA LYS A 121 -15.22 9.42 -11.53
C LYS A 121 -14.38 8.15 -11.74
N ASP A 122 -13.45 8.19 -12.71
CA ASP A 122 -12.55 7.07 -13.03
C ASP A 122 -11.67 6.62 -11.86
N ASN A 123 -11.54 7.47 -10.84
CA ASN A 123 -10.80 7.17 -9.62
C ASN A 123 -11.80 6.73 -8.54
N GLU A 124 -11.45 5.70 -7.75
CA GLU A 124 -12.14 5.25 -6.53
C GLU A 124 -12.07 6.33 -5.41
N PHE A 125 -12.43 7.57 -5.72
CA PHE A 125 -12.40 8.71 -4.81
C PHE A 125 -13.66 8.71 -3.96
N SER A 126 -13.46 8.78 -2.65
CA SER A 126 -14.50 8.83 -1.64
C SER A 126 -14.20 9.91 -0.60
N ILE A 127 -15.27 10.42 0.02
CA ILE A 127 -15.17 11.36 1.13
C ILE A 127 -15.83 10.71 2.34
N ASP A 128 -15.13 10.70 3.47
CA ASP A 128 -15.62 10.20 4.74
C ASP A 128 -15.93 11.37 5.68
N VAL A 129 -17.21 11.65 5.91
CA VAL A 129 -17.67 12.75 6.76
C VAL A 129 -17.95 12.21 8.16
N VAL A 130 -17.06 12.50 9.11
CA VAL A 130 -17.10 12.00 10.49
C VAL A 130 -17.66 13.09 11.42
N PRO A 131 -18.77 12.83 12.14
CA PRO A 131 -19.28 13.77 13.13
C PRO A 131 -18.32 13.84 14.33
N ALA A 132 -18.12 15.04 14.84
CA ALA A 132 -17.33 15.26 16.05
C ALA A 132 -17.90 16.40 16.89
N TYR A 133 -17.56 16.42 18.17
CA TYR A 133 -17.73 17.60 19.00
C TYR A 133 -16.44 17.97 19.71
N GLU A 134 -16.23 19.28 19.85
CA GLU A 134 -15.04 19.86 20.46
C GLU A 134 -15.10 19.77 22.00
N LEU A 135 -13.94 19.49 22.60
CA LEU A 135 -13.72 19.50 24.04
C LEU A 135 -13.11 20.83 24.49
N LEU A 136 -13.22 21.15 25.78
CA LEU A 136 -12.60 22.35 26.35
C LEU A 136 -11.08 22.18 26.57
N GLU A 137 -10.63 20.95 26.65
CA GLU A 137 -9.22 20.60 26.79
C GLU A 137 -8.45 20.86 25.51
N MET A 138 -7.22 21.36 25.63
CA MET A 138 -6.31 21.60 24.52
C MET A 138 -5.06 20.72 24.61
N ASN A 139 -4.49 20.40 23.45
CA ASN A 139 -3.21 19.75 23.32
C ASN A 139 -2.03 20.74 23.47
N GLU A 140 -0.80 20.25 23.37
CA GLU A 140 0.43 21.03 23.49
C GLU A 140 0.59 22.12 22.41
N TYR A 141 -0.18 22.04 21.32
CA TYR A 141 -0.20 23.01 20.22
C TYR A 141 -1.35 24.03 20.34
N LYS A 142 -2.07 24.05 21.48
CA LYS A 142 -3.22 24.94 21.72
C LYS A 142 -4.41 24.68 20.77
N TYR A 143 -4.53 23.45 20.26
CA TYR A 143 -5.74 23.00 19.58
C TYR A 143 -6.61 22.21 20.54
N PHE A 144 -7.93 22.39 20.45
CA PHE A 144 -8.88 21.59 21.22
C PHE A 144 -8.84 20.12 20.80
N PHE A 145 -9.06 19.23 21.76
CA PHE A 145 -9.39 17.83 21.48
C PHE A 145 -10.82 17.71 20.95
N TYR A 146 -11.10 16.60 20.27
CA TYR A 146 -12.44 16.28 19.76
C TYR A 146 -12.88 14.92 20.29
N LYS A 147 -14.18 14.65 20.27
CA LYS A 147 -14.72 13.30 20.40
C LYS A 147 -15.39 12.89 19.11
N ILE A 148 -15.13 11.66 18.67
CA ILE A 148 -15.75 11.00 17.52
C ILE A 148 -16.39 9.67 17.95
N PRO A 149 -17.33 9.10 17.18
CA PRO A 149 -17.83 7.75 17.41
C PRO A 149 -16.71 6.69 17.51
N GLU A 150 -16.70 5.85 18.56
CA GLU A 150 -15.64 4.86 18.88
C GLU A 150 -15.29 3.92 17.71
N VAL A 151 -16.32 3.55 16.96
CA VAL A 151 -16.24 2.60 15.84
C VAL A 151 -15.39 3.06 14.66
N GLY A 152 -15.04 4.35 14.60
CA GLY A 152 -14.08 4.88 13.62
C GLY A 152 -12.63 4.42 13.83
N LEU A 153 -12.27 3.92 15.02
CA LEU A 153 -10.92 3.45 15.35
C LEU A 153 -10.76 1.92 15.28
N MET A 154 -11.84 1.19 15.00
CA MET A 154 -11.87 -0.27 15.06
C MET A 154 -11.55 -0.93 13.71
N SER A 155 -10.73 -1.99 13.72
CA SER A 155 -10.51 -2.86 12.55
C SER A 155 -11.86 -3.45 12.06
N ARG A 156 -12.00 -3.76 10.77
CA ARG A 156 -13.28 -4.32 10.22
C ARG A 156 -13.77 -5.53 11.01
N LYS A 157 -12.88 -6.44 11.41
CA LYS A 157 -13.23 -7.61 12.27
C LYS A 157 -13.73 -7.20 13.65
N ARG A 158 -13.13 -6.19 14.28
CA ARG A 158 -13.60 -5.65 15.57
C ARG A 158 -14.96 -4.96 15.41
N ARG A 159 -15.20 -4.25 14.30
CA ARG A 159 -16.50 -3.67 13.96
C ARG A 159 -17.58 -4.73 13.86
N ASP A 160 -17.35 -5.81 13.11
CA ASP A 160 -18.34 -6.89 12.94
C ASP A 160 -18.70 -7.58 14.26
N VAL A 161 -17.72 -7.79 15.14
CA VAL A 161 -17.95 -8.36 16.48
C VAL A 161 -18.63 -7.35 17.41
N PHE A 162 -18.28 -6.07 17.33
CA PHE A 162 -18.88 -4.99 18.12
C PHE A 162 -20.34 -4.79 17.75
N TYR A 163 -20.69 -4.76 16.46
CA TYR A 163 -22.09 -4.67 16.00
C TYR A 163 -22.91 -5.90 16.33
N LYS A 164 -22.33 -7.11 16.25
CA LYS A 164 -23.03 -8.32 16.70
C LYS A 164 -23.30 -8.32 18.22
N LYS A 165 -22.53 -7.57 19.01
CA LYS A 165 -22.68 -7.44 20.47
C LYS A 165 -23.48 -6.22 20.92
N LEU A 166 -23.51 -5.14 20.12
CA LEU A 166 -24.37 -3.98 20.33
C LEU A 166 -25.83 -4.39 20.11
N LYS A 167 -26.48 -4.86 21.19
CA LYS A 167 -27.92 -5.11 21.21
C LYS A 167 -28.75 -3.82 21.18
N ASP A 168 -28.12 -2.67 21.48
CA ASP A 168 -28.74 -1.35 21.46
C ASP A 168 -27.71 -0.31 20.98
N SER A 169 -28.04 0.43 19.92
CA SER A 169 -27.21 1.52 19.38
C SER A 169 -27.13 2.74 20.30
N SER A 170 -27.99 2.82 21.32
CA SER A 170 -27.96 3.86 22.36
C SER A 170 -26.67 3.87 23.22
N LEU A 171 -25.85 2.82 23.14
CA LEU A 171 -24.60 2.66 23.90
C LEU A 171 -23.34 3.05 23.12
N MET A 172 -23.46 3.80 22.02
CA MET A 172 -22.28 4.19 21.23
C MET A 172 -21.33 5.06 22.04
N LYS A 173 -20.17 4.50 22.39
CA LYS A 173 -19.11 5.22 23.09
C LYS A 173 -18.47 6.22 22.13
N TRP A 174 -18.14 7.40 22.67
CA TRP A 174 -17.40 8.43 21.94
C TRP A 174 -15.96 8.45 22.44
N ILE A 175 -15.00 8.38 21.51
CA ILE A 175 -13.57 8.37 21.81
C ILE A 175 -12.97 9.75 21.58
N LYS A 176 -12.13 10.19 22.53
CA LYS A 176 -11.31 11.39 22.41
C LYS A 176 -10.25 11.19 21.31
N THR A 177 -10.08 12.19 20.44
CA THR A 177 -9.16 12.20 19.31
C THR A 177 -8.48 13.57 19.15
N ASP A 178 -7.30 13.59 18.55
CA ASP A 178 -6.47 14.79 18.33
C ASP A 178 -6.09 14.98 16.85
N PRO A 179 -7.06 15.11 15.92
CA PRO A 179 -6.78 15.24 14.49
C PRO A 179 -5.88 16.45 14.19
N LYS A 180 -6.11 17.59 14.86
CA LYS A 180 -5.31 18.81 14.67
C LYS A 180 -3.89 18.67 15.20
N GLY A 181 -3.68 18.00 16.33
CA GLY A 181 -2.33 17.74 16.82
C GLY A 181 -1.53 16.80 15.93
N TYR A 182 -2.15 15.77 15.33
CA TYR A 182 -1.48 14.96 14.31
C TYR A 182 -1.12 15.79 13.06
N ILE A 183 -1.97 16.73 12.64
CA ILE A 183 -1.70 17.66 11.53
C ILE A 183 -0.50 18.55 11.85
N GLU A 184 -0.48 19.17 13.03
CA GLU A 184 0.59 20.06 13.44
C GLU A 184 1.91 19.32 13.65
N ALA A 185 1.90 18.14 14.27
CA ALA A 185 3.09 17.32 14.45
C ALA A 185 3.70 16.91 13.09
N ALA A 186 2.87 16.50 12.12
CA ALA A 186 3.32 16.17 10.76
C ALA A 186 3.89 17.40 10.03
N LYS A 187 3.28 18.57 10.20
CA LYS A 187 3.77 19.84 9.65
C LYS A 187 5.14 20.19 10.22
N GLN A 188 5.30 20.22 11.54
CA GLN A 188 6.58 20.54 12.21
C GLN A 188 7.68 19.55 11.84
N THR A 189 7.35 18.26 11.70
CA THR A 189 8.32 17.25 11.24
C THR A 189 8.79 17.54 9.82
N ASN A 190 7.86 17.89 8.92
CA ASN A 190 8.21 18.22 7.54
C ASN A 190 9.00 19.53 7.41
N GLU A 191 8.73 20.52 8.26
CA GLU A 191 9.48 21.78 8.30
C GLU A 191 10.94 21.54 8.72
N LYS A 192 11.20 20.55 9.58
CA LYS A 192 12.56 20.11 9.93
C LYS A 192 13.24 19.34 8.79
N SER A 193 12.49 18.49 8.08
CA SER A 193 13.01 17.76 6.93
C SER A 193 11.91 17.35 5.96
N LEU A 194 12.04 17.78 4.70
CA LEU A 194 11.11 17.43 3.61
C LEU A 194 11.05 15.92 3.33
N VAL A 195 12.06 15.17 3.78
CA VAL A 195 12.14 13.71 3.65
C VAL A 195 10.98 13.01 4.35
N PHE A 196 10.41 13.60 5.41
CA PHE A 196 9.25 13.01 6.10
C PHE A 196 8.09 12.72 5.14
N ARG A 197 7.60 13.72 4.38
CA ARG A 197 6.47 13.51 3.46
C ARG A 197 6.87 12.65 2.26
N LEU A 198 8.09 12.80 1.75
CA LEU A 198 8.57 12.04 0.59
C LEU A 198 8.70 10.55 0.91
N SER A 199 9.41 10.19 1.98
CA SER A 199 9.57 8.81 2.45
C SER A 199 8.24 8.18 2.83
N THR A 200 7.34 8.92 3.48
CA THR A 200 5.99 8.44 3.81
C THR A 200 5.21 8.03 2.56
N LYS A 201 5.22 8.87 1.52
CA LYS A 201 4.50 8.56 0.26
C LYS A 201 5.10 7.39 -0.48
N LEU A 202 6.43 7.31 -0.54
CA LEU A 202 7.13 6.19 -1.17
C LEU A 202 6.81 4.86 -0.48
N LEU A 203 6.85 4.82 0.86
CA LEU A 203 6.49 3.64 1.66
C LEU A 203 4.99 3.29 1.57
N LYS A 204 4.09 4.28 1.52
CA LYS A 204 2.65 4.02 1.32
C LYS A 204 2.38 3.39 -0.06
N LYS A 205 3.07 3.85 -1.11
CA LYS A 205 3.00 3.26 -2.46
C LYS A 205 3.61 1.85 -2.50
N TRP A 206 4.77 1.64 -1.90
CA TRP A 206 5.35 0.31 -1.72
C TRP A 206 4.36 -0.62 -1.02
N LYS A 207 3.79 -0.21 0.11
CA LYS A 207 2.76 -0.97 0.83
C LYS A 207 1.54 -1.33 -0.05
N ARG A 208 1.13 -0.43 -0.96
CA ARG A 208 0.03 -0.70 -1.89
C ARG A 208 0.37 -1.86 -2.83
N ALA A 209 1.61 -1.95 -3.30
CA ALA A 209 2.08 -3.03 -4.17
C ALA A 209 1.96 -4.43 -3.52
N TRP A 210 2.12 -4.49 -2.19
CA TRP A 210 2.01 -5.74 -1.43
C TRP A 210 0.59 -6.11 -1.02
N LYS A 211 -0.35 -5.14 -0.96
CA LYS A 211 -1.72 -5.33 -0.44
C LYS A 211 -2.48 -6.50 -1.11
N ASN A 212 -2.26 -6.72 -2.41
CA ASN A 212 -3.02 -7.67 -3.22
C ASN A 212 -2.24 -8.95 -3.58
N LYS A 213 -1.03 -9.15 -3.03
CA LYS A 213 -0.21 -10.32 -3.33
C LYS A 213 -0.77 -11.56 -2.64
N LYS A 214 -1.01 -12.63 -3.43
CA LYS A 214 -1.64 -13.88 -2.99
C LYS A 214 -0.67 -15.07 -2.86
N ASN A 215 0.63 -14.83 -2.95
CA ASN A 215 1.65 -15.90 -3.02
C ASN A 215 1.79 -16.74 -1.72
N PHE A 216 1.00 -16.44 -0.69
CA PHE A 216 0.96 -17.13 0.61
C PHE A 216 -0.44 -17.68 0.90
N GLY A 217 -1.10 -18.18 -0.15
CA GLY A 217 -2.47 -18.68 -0.07
C GLY A 217 -3.45 -17.55 0.25
N THR A 218 -4.10 -17.65 1.40
CA THR A 218 -5.12 -16.68 1.87
C THR A 218 -4.57 -15.63 2.83
N THR A 219 -3.26 -15.59 3.07
CA THR A 219 -2.63 -14.63 4.00
C THR A 219 -2.71 -13.21 3.44
N GLU A 220 -3.36 -12.30 4.16
CA GLU A 220 -3.50 -10.90 3.77
C GLU A 220 -2.28 -10.06 4.21
N PHE A 221 -1.83 -9.13 3.38
CA PHE A 221 -0.82 -8.15 3.77
C PHE A 221 -1.43 -7.03 4.62
N LYS A 222 -1.19 -7.05 5.93
CA LYS A 222 -1.79 -6.10 6.89
C LYS A 222 -0.80 -5.09 7.46
N LEU A 223 -0.68 -3.97 6.76
CA LEU A 223 0.06 -2.80 7.22
C LEU A 223 -0.77 -1.52 7.03
N GLN A 224 -0.97 -0.78 8.12
CA GLN A 224 -1.75 0.46 8.11
C GLN A 224 -0.89 1.65 7.64
N SER A 225 -1.45 2.47 6.74
CA SER A 225 -0.74 3.62 6.17
C SER A 225 -0.39 4.68 7.22
N PHE A 226 -1.22 4.84 8.25
CA PHE A 226 -0.95 5.80 9.33
C PHE A 226 0.15 5.30 10.28
N HIS A 227 0.24 3.99 10.53
CA HIS A 227 1.36 3.40 11.27
C HIS A 227 2.70 3.63 10.54
N ILE A 228 2.76 3.45 9.21
CA ILE A 228 3.96 3.81 8.42
C ILE A 228 4.35 5.27 8.64
N GLU A 229 3.37 6.17 8.60
CA GLU A 229 3.62 7.62 8.75
C GLU A 229 4.18 7.97 10.13
N LEU A 230 3.69 7.33 11.20
CA LEU A 230 4.24 7.51 12.56
C LEU A 230 5.66 6.95 12.71
N ILE A 231 5.95 5.81 12.07
CA ILE A 231 7.30 5.25 12.02
C ILE A 231 8.27 6.22 11.33
N VAL A 232 7.89 6.75 10.15
CA VAL A 232 8.72 7.74 9.43
C VAL A 232 8.89 9.00 10.28
N GLN A 233 7.83 9.46 10.94
CA GLN A 233 7.89 10.62 11.83
C GLN A 233 8.89 10.41 12.97
N GLN A 234 8.88 9.25 13.61
CA GLN A 234 9.83 8.92 14.68
C GLN A 234 11.28 8.92 14.17
N VAL A 235 11.55 8.24 13.05
CA VAL A 235 12.89 8.14 12.47
C VAL A 235 13.44 9.51 12.08
N VAL A 236 12.66 10.33 11.37
CA VAL A 236 13.08 11.68 10.94
C VAL A 236 13.22 12.62 12.13
N SER A 237 12.39 12.48 13.17
CA SER A 237 12.51 13.30 14.38
C SER A 237 13.75 12.97 15.20
N GLN A 238 14.21 11.72 15.17
CA GLN A 238 15.46 11.29 15.83
C GLN A 238 16.70 11.75 15.04
N ASN A 239 16.62 11.78 13.71
CA ASN A 239 17.70 12.28 12.86
C ASN A 239 17.15 13.00 11.61
N SER A 240 17.18 14.33 11.62
CA SER A 240 16.67 15.16 10.53
C SER A 240 17.60 15.22 9.31
N ASN A 241 18.83 14.72 9.41
CA ASN A 241 19.83 14.77 8.34
C ASN A 241 19.76 13.55 7.39
N LEU A 242 18.87 12.59 7.68
CA LEU A 242 18.67 11.42 6.82
C LEU A 242 18.09 11.83 5.46
N ASP A 243 18.58 11.18 4.40
CA ASP A 243 17.90 11.24 3.10
C ASP A 243 16.78 10.19 2.99
N ILE A 244 16.12 10.14 1.81
CA ILE A 244 14.99 9.22 1.57
C ILE A 244 15.43 7.75 1.69
N LEU A 245 16.60 7.40 1.14
CA LEU A 245 17.08 6.02 1.17
C LEU A 245 17.51 5.63 2.59
N ASP A 246 18.21 6.51 3.30
CA ASP A 246 18.60 6.29 4.69
C ASP A 246 17.38 6.09 5.58
N THR A 247 16.34 6.90 5.38
CA THR A 247 15.07 6.77 6.11
C THR A 247 14.39 5.43 5.83
N ILE A 248 14.27 5.03 4.56
CA ILE A 248 13.64 3.77 4.18
C ILE A 248 14.44 2.58 4.70
N GLU A 249 15.77 2.61 4.57
CA GLU A 249 16.65 1.55 5.05
C GLU A 249 16.57 1.38 6.57
N ALA A 250 16.59 2.48 7.33
CA ALA A 250 16.42 2.45 8.78
C ALA A 250 15.09 1.79 9.19
N ILE A 251 14.01 2.11 8.48
CA ILE A 251 12.67 1.56 8.77
C ILE A 251 12.58 0.09 8.40
N LEU A 252 12.95 -0.28 7.17
CA LEU A 252 12.82 -1.65 6.68
C LEU A 252 13.75 -2.61 7.42
N SER A 253 14.95 -2.15 7.83
CA SER A 253 15.89 -2.96 8.63
C SER A 253 15.36 -3.23 10.04
N ASN A 254 14.54 -2.32 10.58
CA ASN A 254 13.95 -2.44 11.91
C ASN A 254 12.46 -2.81 11.87
N ILE A 255 11.95 -3.33 10.74
CA ILE A 255 10.52 -3.61 10.60
C ILE A 255 10.04 -4.59 11.67
N SER A 256 10.84 -5.59 12.04
CA SER A 256 10.45 -6.58 13.05
C SER A 256 10.21 -5.95 14.42
N TYR A 257 10.93 -4.88 14.77
CA TYR A 257 10.73 -4.14 16.01
C TYR A 257 9.37 -3.45 16.02
N TYR A 258 9.01 -2.69 14.97
CA TYR A 258 7.70 -2.01 14.92
C TYR A 258 6.48 -2.95 14.90
N PHE A 259 6.70 -4.26 14.72
CA PHE A 259 5.65 -5.28 14.69
C PHE A 259 5.80 -6.34 15.79
N SER A 260 6.73 -6.17 16.73
CA SER A 260 6.82 -7.01 17.93
C SER A 260 5.66 -6.70 18.88
N GLU A 261 5.40 -5.42 19.12
CA GLU A 261 4.38 -4.86 20.00
C GLU A 261 3.92 -3.47 19.51
N PRO A 262 2.85 -2.89 20.08
CA PRO A 262 2.48 -1.49 19.79
C PRO A 262 3.46 -0.48 20.42
N HIS A 263 3.88 0.50 19.64
CA HIS A 263 4.88 1.52 20.00
C HIS A 263 4.30 2.94 20.06
N PHE A 264 3.22 3.21 19.32
CA PHE A 264 2.74 4.57 19.10
C PHE A 264 1.50 4.88 19.94
N LYS A 265 1.72 5.47 21.12
CA LYS A 265 0.64 5.97 21.96
C LYS A 265 -0.21 6.99 21.20
N ASP A 266 -1.52 6.86 21.32
CA ASP A 266 -2.44 7.86 20.78
C ASP A 266 -2.22 9.20 21.51
N ARG A 267 -2.20 10.30 20.76
CA ARG A 267 -2.10 11.66 21.31
C ARG A 267 -3.30 12.00 22.20
N ALA A 268 -4.47 11.42 21.91
CA ALA A 268 -5.67 11.60 22.70
C ALA A 268 -5.93 10.38 23.58
N GLN A 269 -5.68 10.54 24.88
CA GLN A 269 -5.98 9.53 25.92
C GLN A 269 -7.24 9.94 26.68
N ASP A 270 -8.07 8.96 27.05
CA ASP A 270 -9.19 9.19 27.96
C ASP A 270 -8.66 9.20 29.41
N ASP A 271 -9.25 10.04 30.26
CA ASP A 271 -8.81 10.25 31.63
C ASP A 271 -8.96 8.99 32.51
N ASP A 272 -9.94 8.13 32.17
CA ASP A 272 -10.26 6.90 32.89
C ASP A 272 -9.84 5.64 32.10
N LYS A 273 -8.56 5.27 32.28
CA LYS A 273 -7.99 3.91 32.15
C LYS A 273 -8.20 3.16 30.83
N THR A 274 -7.23 3.30 29.93
CA THR A 274 -6.45 2.24 29.25
C THR A 274 -5.60 2.93 28.20
N MET A 275 -4.28 2.72 28.22
CA MET A 275 -3.39 3.36 27.25
C MET A 275 -3.76 2.90 25.83
N ARG A 276 -4.20 3.83 24.99
CA ARG A 276 -4.49 3.57 23.58
C ARG A 276 -3.23 3.71 22.74
N TYR A 277 -3.06 2.78 21.81
CA TYR A 277 -2.02 2.81 20.79
C TYR A 277 -2.66 2.89 19.40
N VAL A 278 -2.11 3.71 18.52
CA VAL A 278 -2.55 3.83 17.13
C VAL A 278 -2.31 2.53 16.38
N ASP A 279 -1.22 1.84 16.72
CA ASP A 279 -0.77 0.58 16.14
C ASP A 279 -1.20 -0.66 16.94
N GLU A 280 -2.25 -0.54 17.76
CA GLU A 280 -2.79 -1.65 18.58
C GLU A 280 -3.12 -2.92 17.76
N TYR A 281 -3.41 -2.76 16.46
CA TYR A 281 -3.66 -3.88 15.53
C TYR A 281 -2.47 -4.84 15.39
N VAL A 282 -1.24 -4.41 15.73
CA VAL A 282 -0.03 -5.25 15.70
C VAL A 282 -0.18 -6.50 16.58
N LYS A 283 -0.92 -6.40 17.69
CA LYS A 283 -1.22 -7.53 18.58
C LYS A 283 -2.11 -8.60 17.93
N GLU A 284 -2.89 -8.22 16.92
CA GLU A 284 -3.84 -9.11 16.24
C GLU A 284 -3.24 -9.82 15.02
N LEU A 285 -2.02 -9.45 14.63
CA LEU A 285 -1.36 -10.04 13.48
C LEU A 285 -0.90 -11.46 13.80
N SER A 286 -1.31 -12.40 12.95
CA SER A 286 -0.78 -13.76 12.94
C SER A 286 0.71 -13.80 12.58
N SER A 287 1.38 -14.90 12.91
CA SER A 287 2.77 -15.14 12.52
C SER A 287 2.98 -15.09 11.00
N TYR A 288 2.00 -15.57 10.22
CA TYR A 288 2.03 -15.50 8.76
C TYR A 288 1.93 -14.05 8.24
N GLU A 289 1.05 -13.23 8.82
CA GLU A 289 0.94 -11.81 8.46
C GLU A 289 2.20 -11.02 8.83
N LYS A 290 2.82 -11.32 9.99
CA LYS A 290 4.13 -10.73 10.35
C LYS A 290 5.25 -11.18 9.41
N ARG A 291 5.26 -12.46 9.02
CA ARG A 291 6.22 -13.01 8.04
C ARG A 291 6.08 -12.33 6.68
N MET A 292 4.85 -12.05 6.23
CA MET A 292 4.61 -11.30 4.99
C MET A 292 5.27 -9.92 4.99
N ILE A 293 5.15 -9.21 6.10
CA ILE A 293 5.73 -7.87 6.27
C ILE A 293 7.25 -7.93 6.26
N LEU A 294 7.83 -8.95 6.90
CA LEU A 294 9.27 -9.18 6.89
C LEU A 294 9.79 -9.49 5.47
N ILE A 295 9.12 -10.38 4.73
CA ILE A 295 9.48 -10.71 3.34
C ILE A 295 9.45 -9.47 2.46
N ALA A 296 8.40 -8.64 2.62
CA ALA A 296 8.29 -7.39 1.91
C ALA A 296 9.44 -6.43 2.22
N ALA A 297 9.77 -6.27 3.51
CA ALA A 297 10.84 -5.38 3.94
C ALA A 297 12.21 -5.85 3.46
N THR A 298 12.52 -7.14 3.59
CA THR A 298 13.78 -7.74 3.11
C THR A 298 13.92 -7.59 1.59
N SER A 299 12.83 -7.81 0.85
CA SER A 299 12.80 -7.58 -0.60
C SER A 299 13.03 -6.11 -0.96
N GLY A 300 12.38 -5.20 -0.22
CA GLY A 300 12.59 -3.76 -0.38
C GLY A 300 14.04 -3.33 -0.12
N LEU A 301 14.66 -3.81 0.96
CA LEU A 301 16.05 -3.51 1.32
C LEU A 301 17.05 -3.92 0.24
N LYS A 302 16.80 -5.03 -0.46
CA LYS A 302 17.65 -5.45 -1.59
C LYS A 302 17.65 -4.42 -2.71
N ILE A 303 16.47 -3.94 -3.08
CA ILE A 303 16.31 -2.93 -4.12
C ILE A 303 16.97 -1.62 -3.66
N ILE A 304 16.81 -1.23 -2.39
CA ILE A 304 17.49 -0.04 -1.83
C ILE A 304 19.01 -0.19 -1.92
N LYS A 305 19.57 -1.37 -1.61
CA LYS A 305 21.00 -1.65 -1.78
C LYS A 305 21.46 -1.56 -3.24
N GLU A 306 20.66 -2.09 -4.18
CA GLU A 306 20.91 -1.93 -5.62
C GLU A 306 20.94 -0.44 -6.03
N ILE A 307 19.98 0.36 -5.55
CA ILE A 307 19.94 1.81 -5.81
C ILE A 307 21.16 2.54 -5.24
N ARG A 308 21.67 2.11 -4.07
CA ARG A 308 22.89 2.70 -3.51
C ARG A 308 24.11 2.41 -4.36
N ASN A 309 24.23 1.18 -4.85
CA ASN A 309 25.40 0.71 -5.61
C ASN A 309 25.42 1.20 -7.07
N ILE A 310 24.31 1.74 -7.58
CA ILE A 310 24.29 2.31 -8.93
C ILE A 310 24.99 3.67 -8.97
N ASP A 311 25.97 3.80 -9.85
CA ASP A 311 26.70 5.05 -10.08
C ASP A 311 26.25 5.69 -11.41
N ASN A 312 25.84 6.96 -11.34
CA ASN A 312 25.58 7.84 -12.50
C ASN A 312 24.68 7.24 -13.60
N CYS A 313 23.58 6.59 -13.23
CA CYS A 313 22.58 6.09 -14.17
C CYS A 313 21.17 6.44 -13.67
N ASP A 314 20.63 7.58 -14.13
CA ASP A 314 19.33 8.10 -13.69
C ASP A 314 18.20 7.13 -14.04
N ASP A 315 18.20 6.59 -15.26
CA ASP A 315 17.22 5.60 -15.72
C ASP A 315 17.26 4.32 -14.88
N GLY A 316 18.45 3.86 -14.48
CA GLY A 316 18.60 2.69 -13.62
C GLY A 316 18.06 2.93 -12.20
N ILE A 317 18.22 4.13 -11.66
CA ILE A 317 17.61 4.51 -10.37
C ILE A 317 16.09 4.48 -10.49
N ILE A 318 15.54 5.07 -11.55
CA ILE A 318 14.10 5.14 -11.81
C ILE A 318 13.52 3.73 -12.00
N GLU A 319 14.17 2.86 -12.78
CA GLU A 319 13.77 1.47 -12.95
C GLU A 319 13.71 0.74 -11.61
N LEU A 320 14.74 0.88 -10.77
CA LEU A 320 14.78 0.28 -9.45
C LEU A 320 13.69 0.81 -8.52
N LEU A 321 13.37 2.10 -8.58
CA LEU A 321 12.24 2.67 -7.83
C LEU A 321 10.90 2.10 -8.31
N TYR A 322 10.71 1.89 -9.62
CA TYR A 322 9.52 1.20 -10.12
C TYR A 322 9.48 -0.27 -9.67
N ARG A 323 10.60 -0.98 -9.63
CA ARG A 323 10.71 -2.35 -9.07
C ARG A 323 10.35 -2.37 -7.57
N PHE A 324 10.77 -1.36 -6.82
CA PHE A 324 10.37 -1.18 -5.42
C PHE A 324 8.85 -0.98 -5.31
N LEU A 325 8.26 -0.17 -6.19
CA LEU A 325 6.82 0.09 -6.24
C LEU A 325 5.97 -1.01 -6.87
N SER A 326 6.57 -2.00 -7.55
CA SER A 326 5.87 -3.21 -8.01
C SER A 326 5.87 -4.32 -6.95
N GLY A 327 6.58 -4.10 -5.84
CA GLY A 327 6.73 -5.07 -4.76
C GLY A 327 7.49 -6.31 -5.18
N GLU A 328 8.50 -6.19 -6.06
CA GLU A 328 9.30 -7.34 -6.50
C GLU A 328 9.81 -8.20 -5.34
N GLU A 329 9.75 -9.51 -5.50
CA GLU A 329 10.12 -10.51 -4.50
C GLU A 329 11.48 -11.14 -4.80
N PHE A 330 12.15 -11.60 -3.74
CA PHE A 330 13.43 -12.30 -3.80
C PHE A 330 13.36 -13.58 -2.97
N ILE A 331 13.89 -14.68 -3.49
CA ILE A 331 13.71 -16.03 -2.91
C ILE A 331 14.32 -16.15 -1.50
N ASP A 332 15.41 -15.46 -1.23
CA ASP A 332 16.06 -15.44 0.08
C ASP A 332 15.33 -14.57 1.10
N ALA A 333 14.48 -13.63 0.68
CA ALA A 333 13.57 -12.96 1.59
C ALA A 333 12.62 -13.97 2.26
N TYR A 334 12.31 -15.10 1.58
CA TYR A 334 11.51 -16.20 2.13
C TYR A 334 12.27 -17.07 3.13
N GLY A 335 13.58 -16.86 3.28
CA GLY A 335 14.48 -17.64 4.13
C GLY A 335 15.34 -18.67 3.37
N TYR A 336 15.23 -18.74 2.04
CA TYR A 336 15.96 -19.71 1.22
C TYR A 336 17.30 -19.17 0.74
N LYS A 337 18.40 -19.76 1.21
CA LYS A 337 19.75 -19.28 0.89
C LYS A 337 20.18 -19.74 -0.51
N ILE A 338 20.73 -18.82 -1.29
CA ILE A 338 21.49 -19.16 -2.51
C ILE A 338 22.95 -19.22 -2.11
N ASN A 339 23.58 -20.37 -2.31
CA ASN A 339 24.97 -20.63 -1.93
C ASN A 339 25.83 -20.80 -3.18
N ASP A 340 27.15 -20.91 -2.98
CA ASP A 340 28.09 -21.15 -4.09
C ASP A 340 27.85 -22.52 -4.77
N ASP A 341 27.33 -23.50 -4.03
CA ASP A 341 26.98 -24.84 -4.53
C ASP A 341 25.66 -24.90 -5.30
N THR A 342 24.89 -23.80 -5.37
CA THR A 342 23.62 -23.77 -6.12
C THR A 342 23.88 -24.05 -7.60
N ILE A 343 23.28 -25.13 -8.11
CA ILE A 343 23.44 -25.58 -9.50
C ILE A 343 22.83 -24.55 -10.46
N LYS A 344 23.68 -24.02 -11.35
CA LYS A 344 23.29 -23.11 -12.46
C LYS A 344 23.61 -23.68 -13.84
N ASP A 345 24.17 -24.90 -13.87
CA ASP A 345 24.50 -25.61 -15.11
C ASP A 345 23.22 -26.17 -15.75
N LYS A 346 22.94 -25.72 -16.98
CA LYS A 346 21.76 -26.12 -17.76
C LYS A 346 21.75 -27.60 -18.15
N ASN A 347 22.86 -28.32 -18.01
CA ASN A 347 22.90 -29.77 -18.18
C ASN A 347 22.37 -30.53 -16.96
N LYS A 348 22.31 -29.87 -15.79
CA LYS A 348 21.90 -30.47 -14.51
C LYS A 348 20.54 -29.96 -14.03
N PHE A 349 20.22 -28.70 -14.32
CA PHE A 349 18.89 -28.14 -14.07
C PHE A 349 18.53 -27.17 -15.19
N LYS A 350 17.39 -27.42 -15.84
CA LYS A 350 16.94 -26.62 -16.99
C LYS A 350 15.45 -26.42 -16.93
N ILE A 351 15.03 -25.18 -17.11
CA ILE A 351 13.64 -24.84 -17.39
C ILE A 351 13.47 -24.46 -18.86
N ASP A 352 12.24 -24.62 -19.36
CA ASP A 352 11.86 -24.10 -20.67
C ASP A 352 10.37 -23.70 -20.71
N GLY A 353 10.00 -22.90 -21.72
CA GLY A 353 8.63 -22.48 -21.99
C GLY A 353 8.06 -23.16 -23.23
N TYR A 354 6.92 -23.82 -23.10
CA TYR A 354 6.17 -24.33 -24.26
C TYR A 354 5.15 -23.30 -24.71
N VAL A 355 5.34 -22.74 -25.91
CA VAL A 355 4.39 -21.80 -26.50
C VAL A 355 3.26 -22.57 -27.17
N ARG A 356 2.04 -22.35 -26.70
CA ARG A 356 0.84 -23.05 -27.21
C ARG A 356 0.56 -22.69 -28.67
N GLU A 357 -0.05 -23.64 -29.38
CA GLU A 357 -0.47 -23.47 -30.77
C GLU A 357 -1.49 -22.33 -30.93
N LYS A 358 -1.33 -21.57 -32.00
CA LYS A 358 -2.26 -20.53 -32.45
C LYS A 358 -2.14 -20.40 -33.96
N ALA A 359 -3.27 -20.50 -34.65
CA ALA A 359 -3.32 -20.46 -36.12
C ALA A 359 -2.56 -19.26 -36.69
N GLY A 360 -1.66 -19.53 -37.64
CA GLY A 360 -0.86 -18.52 -38.34
C GLY A 360 0.39 -18.05 -37.60
N PHE A 361 0.83 -18.74 -36.54
CA PHE A 361 2.01 -18.34 -35.77
C PHE A 361 2.85 -19.56 -35.31
N PRO A 362 4.19 -19.41 -35.16
CA PRO A 362 5.07 -20.48 -34.66
C PRO A 362 4.68 -20.95 -33.27
N PHE A 363 4.87 -22.22 -32.91
CA PHE A 363 4.61 -22.79 -31.59
C PHE A 363 5.68 -23.82 -31.21
N GLY A 364 5.63 -24.35 -30.00
CA GLY A 364 6.61 -25.32 -29.49
C GLY A 364 7.48 -24.76 -28.37
N TRP A 365 8.54 -25.49 -28.03
CA TRP A 365 9.53 -25.11 -27.03
C TRP A 365 10.33 -23.89 -27.49
N LEU A 366 10.64 -22.97 -26.56
CA LEU A 366 11.36 -21.74 -26.88
C LEU A 366 12.76 -22.03 -27.42
N ASP A 367 13.42 -23.06 -26.90
CA ASP A 367 14.79 -23.42 -27.28
C ASP A 367 14.91 -24.25 -28.57
N GLU A 368 13.87 -25.02 -28.91
CA GLU A 368 13.84 -25.87 -30.12
C GLU A 368 13.32 -25.11 -31.36
N SER A 369 12.57 -24.01 -31.18
CA SER A 369 11.90 -23.31 -32.27
C SER A 369 12.66 -22.08 -32.76
N ILE A 370 13.30 -22.18 -33.93
CA ILE A 370 14.08 -21.09 -34.55
C ILE A 370 13.30 -19.76 -34.63
N PRO A 371 12.00 -19.74 -35.02
CA PRO A 371 11.24 -18.49 -35.01
C PRO A 371 11.07 -17.89 -33.61
N LEU A 372 10.88 -18.72 -32.57
CA LEU A 372 10.67 -18.25 -31.19
C LEU A 372 11.97 -17.75 -30.55
N LEU A 373 13.12 -18.31 -30.92
CA LEU A 373 14.44 -17.81 -30.51
C LEU A 373 14.70 -16.36 -30.95
N LYS A 374 14.10 -15.93 -32.06
CA LYS A 374 14.22 -14.55 -32.56
C LYS A 374 13.30 -13.56 -31.83
N GLY A 375 12.34 -14.06 -31.05
CA GLY A 375 11.35 -13.29 -30.31
C GLY A 375 9.92 -13.71 -30.63
N LEU A 376 9.04 -13.60 -29.63
CA LEU A 376 7.64 -13.95 -29.74
C LEU A 376 6.80 -12.75 -30.22
N THR A 377 6.21 -12.88 -31.40
CA THR A 377 5.19 -11.92 -31.86
C THR A 377 3.88 -12.12 -31.09
N ARG A 378 3.28 -11.04 -30.60
CA ARG A 378 2.00 -11.09 -29.87
C ARG A 378 0.80 -11.30 -30.82
N GLY A 379 0.75 -10.58 -31.94
CA GLY A 379 -0.46 -10.45 -32.77
C GLY A 379 -1.59 -9.71 -32.04
N ILE A 380 -2.82 -9.71 -32.59
CA ILE A 380 -3.99 -8.99 -32.03
C ILE A 380 -4.43 -9.52 -30.64
N LYS A 381 -4.03 -10.74 -30.26
CA LYS A 381 -4.35 -11.39 -28.97
C LYS A 381 -3.08 -12.02 -28.39
N SER A 382 -2.84 -11.92 -27.07
CA SER A 382 -1.68 -12.50 -26.39
C SER A 382 -1.43 -13.97 -26.75
N ARG A 383 -0.15 -14.37 -26.74
CA ARG A 383 0.29 -15.77 -26.84
C ARG A 383 0.29 -16.39 -25.45
N ARG A 384 0.18 -17.72 -25.37
CA ARG A 384 0.19 -18.47 -24.10
C ARG A 384 1.45 -19.34 -24.00
N ILE A 385 2.13 -19.28 -22.85
CA ILE A 385 3.37 -20.01 -22.58
C ILE A 385 3.21 -20.82 -21.28
N ASP A 386 3.52 -22.12 -21.33
CA ASP A 386 3.59 -23.00 -20.17
C ASP A 386 5.06 -23.22 -19.79
N PHE A 387 5.50 -22.65 -18.66
CA PHE A 387 6.85 -22.88 -18.15
C PHE A 387 6.94 -24.19 -17.39
N LYS A 388 7.98 -24.97 -17.67
CA LYS A 388 8.19 -26.30 -17.09
C LYS A 388 9.66 -26.57 -16.82
N ILE A 389 9.93 -27.42 -15.84
CA ILE A 389 11.24 -28.00 -15.61
C ILE A 389 11.45 -29.13 -16.64
N LYS A 390 12.55 -29.07 -17.39
CA LYS A 390 12.95 -30.07 -18.39
C LYS A 390 13.98 -31.05 -17.83
N ILE A 391 14.88 -30.55 -16.99
CA ILE A 391 15.96 -31.32 -16.35
C ILE A 391 15.99 -30.89 -14.89
N GLN A 392 16.06 -31.85 -13.97
CA GLN A 392 16.29 -31.59 -12.55
C GLN A 392 17.13 -32.69 -11.89
N PRO A 393 17.90 -32.37 -10.84
CA PRO A 393 18.56 -33.38 -10.02
C PRO A 393 17.54 -34.30 -9.34
N GLU A 394 17.97 -35.52 -9.02
CA GLU A 394 17.20 -36.44 -8.19
C GLU A 394 17.04 -35.90 -6.77
N GLY A 395 15.85 -36.07 -6.20
CA GLY A 395 15.53 -35.61 -4.86
C GLY A 395 14.10 -35.06 -4.75
N ASN A 396 13.67 -34.82 -3.52
CA ASN A 396 12.35 -34.26 -3.23
C ASN A 396 12.46 -32.76 -2.99
N PHE A 397 12.46 -31.98 -4.06
CA PHE A 397 12.59 -30.53 -4.00
C PHE A 397 11.30 -29.83 -4.41
N ILE A 398 11.18 -28.55 -4.02
CA ILE A 398 10.02 -27.73 -4.33
C ILE A 398 10.44 -26.60 -5.27
N ALA A 399 9.70 -26.47 -6.37
CA ALA A 399 9.90 -25.40 -7.34
C ALA A 399 9.23 -24.11 -6.88
N TYR A 400 9.95 -22.99 -6.99
CA TYR A 400 9.44 -21.64 -6.83
C TYR A 400 9.70 -20.85 -8.10
N TRP A 401 8.67 -20.26 -8.69
CA TRP A 401 8.72 -19.59 -9.97
C TRP A 401 8.58 -18.08 -9.80
N LYS A 402 9.58 -17.33 -10.25
CA LYS A 402 9.54 -15.87 -10.39
C LYS A 402 9.21 -15.50 -11.83
N VAL A 403 8.20 -14.65 -12.01
CA VAL A 403 7.93 -14.01 -13.31
C VAL A 403 8.19 -12.51 -13.17
N LYS A 404 9.13 -11.98 -13.95
CA LYS A 404 9.49 -10.57 -13.97
C LYS A 404 9.11 -9.96 -15.32
N ASN A 405 8.18 -9.01 -15.28
CA ASN A 405 7.90 -8.15 -16.42
C ASN A 405 8.78 -6.90 -16.36
N THR A 406 9.33 -6.52 -17.50
CA THR A 406 10.08 -5.27 -17.67
C THR A 406 9.57 -4.51 -18.90
N GLY A 407 10.08 -3.29 -19.10
CA GLY A 407 9.79 -2.46 -20.27
C GLY A 407 8.66 -1.44 -20.08
N ASP A 408 8.68 -0.42 -20.93
CA ASP A 408 7.81 0.76 -20.83
C ASP A 408 6.32 0.44 -20.96
N GLU A 409 5.94 -0.55 -21.78
CA GLU A 409 4.53 -0.96 -21.92
C GLU A 409 4.00 -1.54 -20.61
N ALA A 410 4.75 -2.46 -19.99
CA ALA A 410 4.37 -3.06 -18.72
C ALA A 410 4.33 -2.01 -17.59
N LEU A 411 5.21 -1.01 -17.64
CA LEU A 411 5.21 0.10 -16.70
C LEU A 411 3.96 0.98 -16.87
N LYS A 412 3.64 1.41 -18.10
CA LYS A 412 2.48 2.26 -18.40
C LYS A 412 1.16 1.61 -17.97
N ASP A 413 1.04 0.30 -18.16
CA ASP A 413 -0.16 -0.46 -17.79
C ASP A 413 -0.14 -0.92 -16.32
N ASN A 414 0.82 -0.44 -15.51
CA ASN A 414 0.99 -0.83 -14.10
C ASN A 414 1.06 -2.36 -13.89
N CYS A 415 1.73 -3.04 -14.81
CA CYS A 415 1.85 -4.49 -14.93
C CYS A 415 3.30 -5.00 -14.83
N LEU A 416 4.19 -4.20 -14.24
CA LEU A 416 5.47 -4.72 -13.74
C LEU A 416 5.20 -5.84 -12.73
N ARG A 417 5.99 -6.90 -12.85
CA ARG A 417 5.87 -8.14 -12.07
C ARG A 417 7.23 -8.53 -11.52
N GLY A 418 7.23 -9.42 -10.55
CA GLY A 418 8.42 -9.92 -9.92
C GLY A 418 8.10 -10.84 -8.75
N GLU A 419 6.90 -11.40 -8.76
CA GLU A 419 6.36 -12.23 -7.70
C GLU A 419 6.86 -13.66 -7.83
N ILE A 420 6.98 -14.35 -6.70
CA ILE A 420 7.45 -15.74 -6.59
C ILE A 420 6.29 -16.61 -6.14
N ASN A 421 5.90 -17.59 -6.96
CA ASN A 421 4.83 -18.52 -6.65
C ASN A 421 5.34 -19.96 -6.53
N LYS A 422 4.77 -20.73 -5.60
CA LYS A 422 5.13 -22.13 -5.36
C LYS A 422 4.55 -23.02 -6.46
N ASP A 423 5.30 -24.05 -6.86
CA ASP A 423 4.97 -25.13 -7.80
C ASP A 423 4.76 -24.68 -9.27
N THR A 424 4.06 -23.57 -9.51
CA THR A 424 3.84 -23.00 -10.86
C THR A 424 4.08 -21.50 -10.88
N THR A 425 4.13 -20.90 -12.07
CA THR A 425 3.97 -19.45 -12.22
C THR A 425 2.62 -19.00 -11.66
N LEU A 426 2.48 -17.72 -11.30
CA LEU A 426 1.23 -17.17 -10.75
C LEU A 426 0.06 -17.34 -11.74
N ARG A 427 0.33 -17.22 -13.05
CA ARG A 427 -0.64 -17.52 -14.10
C ARG A 427 -0.11 -18.67 -14.92
N SER A 428 -0.91 -19.73 -15.07
CA SER A 428 -0.53 -20.91 -15.86
C SER A 428 -1.69 -21.27 -16.79
N PRO A 429 -1.61 -20.97 -18.09
CA PRO A 429 -0.43 -20.45 -18.80
C PRO A 429 -0.17 -18.96 -18.53
N GLU A 430 1.07 -18.52 -18.74
CA GLU A 430 1.43 -17.11 -18.80
C GLU A 430 1.06 -16.50 -20.16
N GLU A 431 0.86 -15.18 -20.21
CA GLU A 431 0.46 -14.47 -21.43
C GLU A 431 1.49 -13.43 -21.91
N THR A 432 1.74 -13.35 -23.22
CA THR A 432 2.62 -12.34 -23.83
C THR A 432 1.90 -10.99 -23.98
N ALA A 433 1.65 -10.33 -22.85
CA ALA A 433 0.84 -9.11 -22.79
C ALA A 433 1.61 -7.80 -22.98
N TYR A 434 2.95 -7.82 -22.97
CA TYR A 434 3.77 -6.60 -23.09
C TYR A 434 4.96 -6.87 -24.00
N LYS A 435 5.34 -5.88 -24.82
CA LYS A 435 6.59 -5.92 -25.59
C LYS A 435 7.77 -5.66 -24.66
N GLY A 436 8.87 -6.37 -24.87
CA GLY A 436 10.08 -6.21 -24.07
C GLY A 436 10.77 -7.52 -23.76
N ASN A 437 11.76 -7.45 -22.87
CA ASN A 437 12.51 -8.59 -22.38
C ASN A 437 11.98 -8.99 -21.00
N HIS A 438 11.32 -10.13 -20.92
CA HIS A 438 10.74 -10.63 -19.68
C HIS A 438 11.58 -11.79 -19.16
N PHE A 439 11.52 -12.04 -17.86
CA PHE A 439 12.33 -13.10 -17.25
C PHE A 439 11.45 -14.05 -16.46
N VAL A 440 11.69 -15.34 -16.63
CA VAL A 440 11.14 -16.38 -15.77
C VAL A 440 12.29 -17.13 -15.13
N THR A 441 12.34 -17.11 -13.80
CA THR A 441 13.34 -17.83 -13.01
C THR A 441 12.64 -18.93 -12.22
N CYS A 442 13.18 -20.14 -12.24
CA CYS A 442 12.77 -21.20 -11.32
C CYS A 442 13.88 -21.43 -10.30
N PHE A 443 13.50 -21.50 -9.03
CA PHE A 443 14.35 -21.91 -7.92
C PHE A 443 13.88 -23.28 -7.44
N LEU A 444 14.77 -24.27 -7.47
CA LEU A 444 14.53 -25.59 -6.91
C LEU A 444 15.06 -25.60 -5.48
N VAL A 445 14.17 -25.74 -4.51
CA VAL A 445 14.44 -25.51 -3.09
C VAL A 445 14.36 -26.81 -2.29
N ASP A 446 15.37 -27.02 -1.45
CA ASP A 446 15.31 -27.98 -0.35
C ASP A 446 14.71 -27.29 0.88
N LYS A 447 13.63 -27.86 1.41
CA LYS A 447 12.93 -27.30 2.59
C LYS A 447 13.54 -27.73 3.90
N GLU A 448 14.27 -28.83 3.95
CA GLU A 448 14.94 -29.30 5.17
C GLU A 448 16.12 -28.37 5.46
N ASP A 449 16.93 -28.08 4.45
CA ASP A 449 18.11 -27.22 4.57
C ASP A 449 17.81 -25.72 4.39
N ASN A 450 16.62 -25.37 3.88
CA ASN A 450 16.25 -24.01 3.49
C ASN A 450 17.25 -23.39 2.49
N THR A 451 17.66 -24.16 1.49
CA THR A 451 18.63 -23.77 0.46
C THR A 451 18.04 -23.90 -0.94
N VAL A 452 18.52 -23.06 -1.85
CA VAL A 452 18.26 -23.21 -3.29
C VAL A 452 19.29 -24.19 -3.86
N ILE A 453 18.84 -25.37 -4.23
CA ILE A 453 19.69 -26.45 -4.77
C ILE A 453 20.04 -26.17 -6.24
N ALA A 454 19.09 -25.67 -7.01
CA ALA A 454 19.31 -25.32 -8.40
C ALA A 454 18.48 -24.10 -8.81
N MET A 455 18.96 -23.35 -9.79
CA MET A 455 18.18 -22.29 -10.41
C MET A 455 18.53 -22.11 -11.88
N ASP A 456 17.53 -21.75 -12.68
CA ASP A 456 17.70 -21.41 -14.09
C ASP A 456 16.74 -20.27 -14.43
N THR A 457 17.14 -19.44 -15.40
CA THR A 457 16.40 -18.27 -15.87
C THR A 457 16.30 -18.28 -17.39
N ILE A 458 15.07 -18.06 -17.88
CA ILE A 458 14.78 -17.87 -19.30
C ILE A 458 14.46 -16.40 -19.52
N GLU A 459 15.12 -15.81 -20.51
CA GLU A 459 14.70 -14.54 -21.10
C GLU A 459 13.65 -14.80 -22.19
N VAL A 460 12.52 -14.14 -22.09
CA VAL A 460 11.40 -14.22 -23.03
C VAL A 460 11.28 -12.88 -23.73
N ARG A 461 11.81 -12.81 -24.94
CA ARG A 461 11.76 -11.62 -25.77
C ARG A 461 10.43 -11.55 -26.52
N ILE A 462 9.65 -10.51 -26.27
CA ILE A 462 8.37 -10.26 -26.94
C ILE A 462 8.54 -9.06 -27.87
N ILE A 463 8.24 -9.23 -29.16
CA ILE A 463 8.51 -8.25 -30.24
C ILE A 463 7.27 -7.67 -30.90
#